data_AF-A0A0D3E083-F1
#
_entry.id   AF-A0A0D3E083-F1
#
_cell.length_a   1.000
_cell.length_b   1.000
_cell.length_c   1.000
_cell.angle_alpha   90.00
_cell.angle_beta   90.00
_cell.angle_gamma   90.00
#
_symmetry.space_group_name_H-M   'P 1'
#
loop_
_entity.id
_entity.type
_entity.pdbx_description
1 polymer ?
#
loop_
_entity_poly.entity_id
_entity_poly.type
_entity_poly.pdbx_seq_one_letter_code
_entity_poly.pdbx_strand_id
1 'polypeptide(L)'
;MLSDIGLNAILDNCPNLEHLDLRLCLNVNFVGDLEKRCSERIKVVRRPDDSTHDYPYDVFFYDANSFDDYYPEVDYPEDDDPYYPEDHYFPATFDHYGDDQYDIDIFGFIQI
;
A
#
# COMPACT_ATOMS: atom_id res chain seq x y z
N MET A 1 5.45 2.16 8.97
CA MET A 1 6.58 1.58 8.22
C MET A 1 7.09 0.40 9.02
N LEU A 2 7.11 -0.81 8.45
CA LEU A 2 7.52 -2.01 9.19
C LEU A 2 9.03 -1.98 9.50
N SER A 3 9.39 -2.36 10.72
CA SER A 3 10.77 -2.47 11.21
C SER A 3 11.05 -3.86 11.76
N ASP A 4 12.31 -4.16 12.03
CA ASP A 4 12.75 -5.42 12.65
C ASP A 4 12.03 -5.72 13.97
N ILE A 5 11.76 -4.69 14.78
CA ILE A 5 11.02 -4.81 16.04
C ILE A 5 9.57 -5.21 15.77
N GLY A 6 8.92 -4.54 14.82
CA GLY A 6 7.53 -4.84 14.43
C GLY A 6 7.41 -6.26 13.86
N LEU A 7 8.34 -6.67 13.01
CA LEU A 7 8.35 -8.02 12.45
C LEU A 7 8.53 -9.09 13.56
N ASN A 8 9.42 -8.87 14.52
CA ASN A 8 9.56 -9.77 15.67
C ASN A 8 8.27 -9.87 16.49
N ALA A 9 7.58 -8.74 16.72
CA ALA A 9 6.32 -8.74 17.44
C ALA A 9 5.24 -9.55 16.70
N ILE A 10 5.16 -9.46 15.37
CA ILE A 10 4.25 -10.30 14.57
C ILE A 10 4.60 -11.78 14.76
N LEU A 11 5.88 -12.14 14.63
CA LEU A 11 6.34 -13.52 14.81
C LEU A 11 6.03 -14.05 16.22
N ASP A 12 6.13 -13.22 17.26
CA ASP A 12 5.85 -13.62 18.65
C ASP A 12 4.35 -13.84 18.89
N ASN A 13 3.50 -12.98 18.33
CA ASN A 13 2.07 -12.98 18.64
C ASN A 13 1.20 -13.77 17.65
N CYS A 14 1.74 -14.13 16.48
CA CYS A 14 1.03 -14.86 15.44
C CYS A 14 1.66 -16.26 15.21
N PRO A 15 1.44 -17.25 16.10
CA PRO A 15 2.10 -18.55 16.01
C PRO A 15 1.70 -19.39 14.79
N ASN A 16 0.50 -19.16 14.25
CA ASN A 16 -0.06 -19.91 13.11
C ASN A 16 0.05 -19.14 11.78
N LEU A 17 0.90 -18.10 11.72
CA LEU A 17 1.05 -17.30 10.51
C LEU A 17 1.64 -18.16 9.37
N GLU A 18 0.87 -18.38 8.31
CA GLU A 18 1.28 -19.23 7.19
C GLU A 18 1.86 -18.44 6.01
N HIS A 19 1.44 -17.18 5.87
CA HIS A 19 1.81 -16.30 4.77
C HIS A 19 2.32 -14.96 5.32
N LEU A 20 3.47 -14.52 4.83
CA LEU A 20 4.02 -13.21 5.13
C LEU A 20 4.61 -12.60 3.86
N ASP A 21 4.10 -11.45 3.47
CA ASP A 21 4.59 -10.70 2.33
C ASP A 21 5.35 -9.48 2.84
N LEU A 22 6.66 -9.42 2.63
CA LEU A 22 7.50 -8.28 3.05
C LEU A 22 7.90 -7.41 1.87
N ARG A 23 7.39 -7.65 0.65
CA ARG A 23 7.75 -6.86 -0.53
C ARG A 23 7.56 -5.38 -0.22
N LEU A 24 8.55 -4.57 -0.61
CA LEU A 24 8.59 -3.11 -0.37
C LEU A 24 8.77 -2.68 1.10
N CYS A 25 8.90 -3.62 2.05
CA CYS A 25 9.27 -3.32 3.44
C CYS A 25 10.79 -3.12 3.55
N LEU A 26 11.33 -2.12 2.84
CA LEU A 26 12.78 -1.89 2.67
C LEU A 26 13.53 -1.47 3.94
N ASN A 27 12.80 -1.18 5.03
CA ASN A 27 13.39 -0.84 6.33
C ASN A 27 13.59 -2.04 7.23
N VAL A 28 13.15 -3.22 6.79
CA VAL A 28 13.41 -4.48 7.45
C VAL A 28 14.72 -5.03 6.93
N ASN A 29 15.68 -5.24 7.83
CA ASN A 29 16.93 -5.90 7.49
C ASN A 29 16.70 -7.42 7.48
N PHE A 30 16.15 -7.94 6.37
CA PHE A 30 15.71 -9.32 6.24
C PHE A 30 16.88 -10.30 5.99
N VAL A 31 17.78 -10.42 6.97
CA VAL A 31 18.95 -11.32 6.94
C VAL A 31 19.15 -11.98 8.30
N GLY A 32 19.97 -13.05 8.33
CA GLY A 32 20.40 -13.67 9.58
C GLY A 32 19.25 -14.31 10.36
N ASP A 33 19.13 -13.96 11.65
CA ASP A 33 18.16 -14.59 12.55
C ASP A 33 16.71 -14.32 12.15
N LEU A 34 16.40 -13.13 11.61
CA LEU A 34 15.06 -12.79 11.14
C LEU A 34 14.64 -13.64 9.94
N GLU A 35 15.52 -13.74 8.95
CA GLU A 35 15.30 -14.57 7.76
C GLU A 35 15.10 -16.04 8.14
N LYS A 36 15.98 -16.56 9.01
CA LYS A 36 15.90 -17.93 9.51
C LYS A 36 14.58 -18.18 10.22
N ARG A 37 14.21 -17.31 11.16
CA ARG A 37 12.99 -17.43 11.97
C ARG A 37 11.73 -17.40 11.11
N CYS A 38 11.68 -16.54 10.10
CA CYS A 38 10.56 -16.50 9.16
C CYS A 38 10.50 -17.78 8.32
N SER A 39 11.63 -18.23 7.77
CA SER A 39 11.71 -19.40 6.89
C SER A 39 11.38 -20.72 7.60
N GLU A 40 11.67 -20.83 8.89
CA GLU A 40 11.37 -22.04 9.69
C GLU A 40 9.90 -22.13 10.12
N ARG A 41 9.21 -21.00 10.28
CA ARG A 41 7.86 -20.94 10.88
C ARG A 41 6.75 -20.69 9.88
N ILE A 42 7.04 -19.94 8.81
CA ILE A 42 6.05 -19.43 7.88
C ILE A 42 6.19 -20.22 6.57
N LYS A 43 5.07 -20.71 6.04
CA LYS A 43 5.06 -21.56 4.85
C LYS A 43 5.43 -20.79 3.59
N VAL A 44 4.94 -19.57 3.46
CA VAL A 44 5.15 -18.71 2.30
C VAL A 44 5.64 -17.35 2.77
N VAL A 45 6.89 -17.04 2.45
CA VAL A 45 7.50 -15.74 2.74
C VAL A 45 7.90 -15.08 1.43
N ARG A 46 7.43 -13.86 1.19
CA ARG A 46 7.92 -13.01 0.09
C ARG A 46 8.86 -11.96 0.67
N ARG A 47 10.07 -11.87 0.14
CA ARG A 47 11.15 -11.03 0.66
C ARG A 47 10.95 -9.55 0.30
N PRO A 48 11.63 -8.62 0.99
CA PRO A 48 11.57 -7.20 0.65
C PRO A 48 11.86 -6.88 -0.82
N ASP A 49 12.85 -7.56 -1.39
CA ASP A 49 13.31 -7.35 -2.77
C ASP A 49 12.63 -8.29 -3.80
N ASP A 50 11.67 -9.13 -3.36
CA ASP A 50 10.97 -10.00 -4.29
C ASP A 50 10.10 -9.19 -5.25
N SER A 51 9.96 -9.71 -6.46
CA SER A 51 9.21 -9.04 -7.51
C SER A 51 7.71 -8.88 -7.17
N THR A 52 7.15 -7.73 -7.56
CA THR A 52 5.72 -7.41 -7.47
C THR A 52 4.96 -7.62 -8.78
N HIS A 53 5.57 -8.17 -9.84
CA HIS A 53 4.93 -8.33 -11.15
C HIS A 53 3.65 -9.19 -11.14
N ASP A 54 3.47 -10.05 -10.14
CA ASP A 54 2.28 -10.87 -9.98
C ASP A 54 1.20 -10.20 -9.10
N TYR A 55 1.45 -8.99 -8.62
CA TYR A 55 0.46 -8.22 -7.88
C TYR A 55 -0.55 -7.66 -8.89
N PRO A 56 -1.86 -7.91 -8.72
CA PRO A 56 -2.88 -7.56 -9.71
C PRO A 56 -3.17 -6.05 -9.78
N TYR A 57 -2.52 -5.26 -8.94
CA TYR A 57 -2.66 -3.81 -8.85
C TYR A 57 -1.33 -3.12 -9.11
N ASP A 58 -1.39 -1.93 -9.70
CA ASP A 58 -0.19 -1.11 -9.89
C ASP A 58 0.36 -0.63 -8.55
N VAL A 59 1.66 -0.85 -8.35
CA VAL A 59 2.38 -0.40 -7.16
C VAL A 59 2.97 0.98 -7.44
N PHE A 60 2.30 2.04 -6.98
CA PHE A 60 2.84 3.40 -7.05
C PHE A 60 3.66 3.69 -5.79
N PHE A 61 4.96 3.92 -5.96
CA PHE A 61 5.79 4.48 -4.91
C PHE A 61 5.52 5.98 -4.86
N TYR A 62 4.79 6.42 -3.83
CA TYR A 62 4.82 7.84 -3.47
C TYR A 62 6.21 8.13 -2.92
N ASP A 63 7.12 8.61 -3.77
CA ASP A 63 8.24 9.38 -3.25
C ASP A 63 7.61 10.62 -2.62
N ALA A 64 7.67 10.72 -1.29
CA ALA A 64 7.17 11.89 -0.57
C ALA A 64 7.87 13.19 -1.02
N ASN A 65 8.93 13.09 -1.83
CA ASN A 65 9.62 14.22 -2.47
C ASN A 65 9.19 14.48 -3.93
N SER A 66 8.38 13.62 -4.54
CA SER A 66 7.81 13.80 -5.89
C SER A 66 6.39 14.39 -5.79
N PHE A 67 6.26 15.47 -5.04
CA PHE A 67 5.15 16.41 -5.24
C PHE A 67 5.47 17.19 -6.51
N ASP A 68 5.36 16.54 -7.66
CA ASP A 68 5.45 17.26 -8.92
C ASP A 68 4.15 18.08 -9.01
N ASP A 69 4.28 19.35 -8.69
CA ASP A 69 3.29 20.43 -8.68
C ASP A 69 2.73 20.69 -10.10
N TYR A 70 2.29 19.65 -10.81
CA TYR A 70 1.61 19.83 -12.08
C TYR A 70 0.12 20.06 -11.85
N TYR A 71 -0.20 21.26 -11.39
CA TYR A 71 -1.52 21.83 -11.60
C TYR A 71 -1.59 22.26 -13.06
N PRO A 72 -2.39 21.61 -13.93
CA PRO A 72 -2.64 22.17 -15.24
C PRO A 72 -3.33 23.53 -15.04
N GLU A 73 -2.72 24.60 -15.54
CA GLU A 73 -3.39 25.90 -15.66
C GLU A 73 -4.58 25.73 -16.61
N VAL A 74 -5.74 25.40 -16.04
CA VAL A 74 -7.01 25.40 -16.75
C VAL A 74 -7.51 26.84 -16.77
N ASP A 75 -7.44 27.46 -17.96
CA ASP A 75 -7.95 28.80 -18.20
C ASP A 75 -9.49 28.73 -18.15
N TYR A 76 -10.07 29.03 -16.99
CA TYR A 76 -11.52 29.04 -16.81
C TYR A 76 -12.09 30.29 -17.51
N PRO A 77 -12.94 30.14 -18.54
CA PRO A 77 -13.63 31.29 -19.12
C PRO A 77 -14.54 31.92 -18.05
N GLU A 78 -14.34 33.22 -17.77
CA GLU A 78 -14.98 33.90 -16.64
C GLU A 78 -16.51 34.10 -16.77
N ASP A 79 -17.10 33.80 -17.93
CA ASP A 79 -18.51 34.08 -18.20
C ASP A 79 -19.15 32.92 -18.99
N ASP A 80 -19.61 31.89 -18.29
CA ASP A 80 -20.96 31.31 -18.43
C ASP A 80 -21.06 30.05 -17.54
N ASP A 81 -22.21 29.94 -16.86
CA ASP A 81 -22.70 28.84 -16.01
C ASP A 81 -22.02 27.47 -16.26
N PRO A 82 -21.43 26.80 -15.24
CA PRO A 82 -20.76 25.52 -15.42
C PRO A 82 -21.77 24.43 -15.83
N TYR A 83 -21.93 24.28 -17.14
CA TYR A 83 -22.54 23.10 -17.74
C TYR A 83 -21.59 21.94 -17.53
N TYR A 84 -21.78 21.20 -16.42
CA TYR A 84 -21.12 19.93 -16.18
C TYR A 84 -21.49 18.94 -17.30
N PRO A 85 -20.56 18.51 -18.16
CA PRO A 85 -20.83 17.43 -19.09
C PRO A 85 -20.97 16.13 -18.29
N GLU A 86 -22.14 15.48 -18.34
CA GLU A 86 -22.42 14.22 -17.63
C GLU A 86 -21.49 13.05 -18.03
N ASP A 87 -20.68 13.20 -19.08
CA ASP A 87 -20.00 12.07 -19.73
C ASP A 87 -18.49 11.98 -19.47
N HIS A 88 -17.93 12.83 -18.61
CA HIS A 88 -16.58 12.59 -18.08
C HIS A 88 -16.65 11.62 -16.90
N TYR A 89 -16.74 10.33 -17.22
CA TYR A 89 -16.41 9.25 -16.28
C TYR A 89 -14.92 9.35 -15.92
N PHE A 90 -14.60 10.24 -14.99
CA PHE A 90 -13.43 10.08 -14.13
C PHE A 90 -13.74 8.91 -13.20
N PRO A 91 -12.86 7.90 -13.07
CA PRO A 91 -13.06 6.85 -12.08
C PRO A 91 -13.01 7.52 -10.70
N ALA A 92 -14.20 7.71 -10.13
CA ALA A 92 -14.38 8.21 -8.79
C ALA A 92 -13.79 7.20 -7.81
N THR A 93 -12.75 7.60 -7.09
CA THR A 93 -12.64 7.20 -5.68
C THR A 93 -12.45 8.45 -4.84
N PHE A 94 -13.41 9.35 -4.95
CA PHE A 94 -13.79 10.17 -3.82
C PHE A 94 -15.31 10.34 -3.83
N ASP A 95 -15.98 9.50 -3.06
CA ASP A 95 -17.23 9.87 -2.39
C ASP A 95 -17.34 9.07 -1.08
N HIS A 96 -16.98 9.78 -0.01
CA HIS A 96 -17.68 9.92 1.26
C HIS A 96 -18.36 8.70 1.92
N TYR A 97 -17.76 8.29 3.04
CA TYR A 97 -18.39 7.87 4.30
C TYR A 97 -19.74 7.13 4.20
N GLY A 98 -19.66 5.81 4.03
CA GLY A 98 -20.65 4.84 4.50
C GLY A 98 -20.12 4.16 5.77
N ASP A 99 -20.92 4.24 6.81
CA ASP A 99 -20.70 3.83 8.20
C ASP A 99 -20.54 2.30 8.37
N ASP A 100 -19.40 1.72 7.95
CA ASP A 100 -18.92 0.36 8.28
C ASP A 100 -17.81 -0.14 7.33
N GLN A 101 -16.60 0.43 7.34
CA GLN A 101 -15.60 -0.03 6.37
C GLN A 101 -14.15 0.14 6.86
N TYR A 102 -13.58 -1.01 7.25
CA TYR A 102 -12.16 -1.37 7.38
C TYR A 102 -11.16 -0.22 7.35
N ASP A 103 -10.43 -0.04 8.45
CA ASP A 103 -9.20 0.74 8.48
C ASP A 103 -8.27 0.27 7.34
N ILE A 104 -8.23 1.05 6.26
CA ILE A 104 -7.26 0.86 5.18
C ILE A 104 -5.94 1.39 5.73
N ASP A 105 -5.21 0.50 6.41
CA ASP A 105 -3.85 0.79 6.80
C ASP A 105 -3.01 1.03 5.55
N ILE A 106 -2.16 2.05 5.60
CA ILE A 106 -1.18 2.48 4.58
C ILE A 106 -0.18 1.36 4.18
N PHE A 107 -0.31 0.17 4.77
CA PHE A 107 0.35 -1.05 4.37
C PHE A 107 -0.76 -2.01 3.93
N GLY A 108 -0.78 -2.40 2.65
CA GLY A 108 -1.75 -3.32 2.05
C GLY A 108 -1.72 -4.75 2.63
N PHE A 109 -1.76 -4.88 3.95
CA PHE A 109 -2.05 -6.09 4.67
C PHE A 109 -3.54 -6.12 4.95
N ILE A 110 -4.20 -7.10 4.35
CA ILE A 110 -5.50 -7.60 4.79
C ILE A 110 -5.35 -8.02 6.25
N GLN A 111 -6.09 -7.38 7.16
CA GLN A 111 -6.25 -7.83 8.54
C GLN A 111 -7.05 -9.15 8.54
N ILE A 112 -6.62 -10.10 9.38
CA ILE A 112 -7.24 -11.41 9.64
C ILE A 112 -8.71 -11.29 10.06
#